data_AF-X1EDW0-F1
#
_entry.id   AF-X1EDW0-F1
#
_cell.length_a   1.000
_cell.length_b   1.000
_cell.length_c   1.000
_cell.angle_alpha   90.00
_cell.angle_beta   90.00
_cell.angle_gamma   90.00
#
_symmetry.space_group_name_H-M   'P 1'
#
loop_
_entity.id
_entity.type
_entity.pdbx_description
1 polymer ?
#
loop_
_entity_poly.entity_id
_entity_poly.type
_entity_poly.pdbx_seq_one_letter_code
_entity_poly.pdbx_strand_id
1 'polypeptide(L)'
;GIGEETAAAFLSILYFAGLWVSPLGGYLSDRLGSVPVMLATCLITGPLIYLLNLVSYSLGIGALLLIIGIVMYIRMPTSEAYIIGQTPEHRRSMIYGIYYSAGIEGGAVLAPVMGYFIDRFGFYPSFTIAGIAVVVMTLICSVFLWGRRD
;
A
#
# COMPACT_ATOMS: atom_id res chain seq x y z
N GLY A 1 -6.49 27.70 1.22
CA GLY A 1 -6.85 26.30 1.46
C GLY A 1 -7.37 25.72 0.17
N ILE A 2 -6.99 24.49 -0.14
CA ILE A 2 -7.47 23.74 -1.31
C ILE A 2 -8.99 23.62 -1.20
N GLY A 3 -9.73 23.75 -2.30
CA GLY A 3 -11.18 23.54 -2.29
C GLY A 3 -11.48 22.06 -1.99
N GLU A 4 -12.51 21.79 -1.19
CA GLU A 4 -12.96 20.42 -0.90
C GLU A 4 -13.19 19.61 -2.20
N GLU A 5 -13.64 20.28 -3.25
CA GLU A 5 -13.86 19.72 -4.59
C GLU A 5 -12.59 19.11 -5.20
N THR A 6 -11.44 19.78 -5.09
CA THR A 6 -10.16 19.27 -5.58
C THR A 6 -9.64 18.08 -4.78
N ALA A 7 -9.88 18.04 -3.47
CA ALA A 7 -9.54 16.89 -2.63
C ALA A 7 -10.42 15.68 -2.98
N ALA A 8 -11.72 15.90 -3.18
CA ALA A 8 -12.65 14.87 -3.61
C ALA A 8 -12.29 14.32 -5.01
N ALA A 9 -11.85 15.18 -5.93
CA ALA A 9 -11.38 14.76 -7.25
C ALA A 9 -10.14 13.85 -7.15
N PHE A 10 -9.17 14.20 -6.29
CA PHE A 10 -7.98 13.36 -6.05
C PHE A 10 -8.32 12.00 -5.44
N LEU A 11 -9.24 11.95 -4.48
CA LEU A 11 -9.74 10.70 -3.93
C LEU A 11 -10.45 9.85 -5.00
N SER A 12 -11.28 10.49 -5.83
CA SER A 12 -12.00 9.81 -6.92
C SER A 12 -11.04 9.18 -7.93
N ILE A 13 -9.96 9.88 -8.28
CA ILE A 13 -8.90 9.36 -9.15
C ILE A 13 -8.25 8.12 -8.55
N LEU A 14 -7.92 8.15 -7.25
CA LEU A 14 -7.29 7.03 -6.55
C LEU A 14 -8.20 5.78 -6.53
N TYR A 15 -9.49 5.96 -6.24
CA TYR A 15 -10.46 4.86 -6.26
C TYR A 15 -10.76 4.36 -7.68
N PHE A 16 -10.80 5.25 -8.67
CA PHE A 16 -11.02 4.90 -10.06
C PHE A 16 -9.88 4.06 -10.64
N ALA A 17 -8.62 4.38 -10.30
CA ALA A 17 -7.47 3.54 -10.64
C ALA A 17 -7.64 2.11 -10.10
N GLY A 18 -8.11 2.00 -8.86
CA GLY A 18 -8.33 0.71 -8.20
C GLY A 18 -9.36 -0.19 -8.88
N LEU A 19 -10.44 0.41 -9.38
CA LEU A 19 -11.53 -0.31 -10.05
C LEU A 19 -11.04 -1.13 -11.25
N TRP A 20 -10.18 -0.53 -12.08
CA TRP A 20 -9.69 -1.17 -13.31
C TRP A 20 -8.51 -2.11 -13.08
N VAL A 21 -7.71 -1.84 -12.06
CA VAL A 21 -6.48 -2.59 -11.82
C VAL A 21 -6.67 -3.83 -10.96
N SER A 22 -7.71 -3.89 -10.14
CA SER A 22 -8.00 -5.07 -9.30
C SER A 22 -7.96 -6.42 -10.05
N PRO A 23 -8.62 -6.59 -11.22
CA PRO A 23 -8.54 -7.85 -11.97
C PRO A 23 -7.16 -8.08 -12.62
N LEU A 24 -6.50 -7.01 -13.07
CA LEU A 24 -5.15 -7.06 -13.66
C LEU A 24 -4.07 -7.44 -12.63
N GLY A 25 -4.20 -6.94 -11.41
CA GLY A 25 -3.31 -7.25 -10.28
C GLY A 25 -3.41 -8.70 -9.85
N GLY A 26 -4.63 -9.24 -9.79
CA GLY A 26 -4.86 -10.67 -9.56
C GLY A 26 -4.20 -11.53 -10.62
N TYR A 27 -4.44 -11.22 -11.90
CA TYR A 27 -3.83 -11.95 -13.02
C TYR A 27 -2.29 -11.92 -12.98
N LEU A 28 -1.69 -10.78 -12.63
CA LEU A 28 -0.25 -10.63 -12.52
C LEU A 28 0.33 -11.43 -11.34
N SER A 29 -0.36 -11.43 -10.20
CA SER A 29 -0.04 -12.27 -9.02
C SER A 29 -0.11 -13.75 -9.35
N ASP A 30 -1.13 -14.19 -10.08
CA ASP A 30 -1.33 -15.60 -10.42
C ASP A 30 -0.24 -16.12 -11.36
N ARG A 31 0.30 -15.26 -12.24
CA ARG A 31 1.37 -15.64 -13.18
C ARG A 31 2.79 -15.57 -12.59
N LEU A 32 3.08 -14.55 -11.79
CA LEU A 32 4.43 -14.29 -11.28
C LEU A 32 4.66 -14.82 -9.86
N GLY A 33 3.58 -15.25 -9.19
CA GLY A 33 3.57 -15.66 -7.80
C GLY A 33 3.28 -14.49 -6.86
N SER A 34 2.55 -14.78 -5.78
CA SER A 34 2.08 -13.75 -4.85
C SER A 34 3.21 -13.06 -4.09
N VAL A 35 4.27 -13.77 -3.71
CA VAL A 35 5.39 -13.21 -2.93
C VAL A 35 6.21 -12.17 -3.72
N PRO A 36 6.69 -12.45 -4.95
CA PRO A 36 7.40 -11.45 -5.74
C PRO A 36 6.57 -10.20 -6.04
N VAL A 37 5.28 -10.35 -6.36
CA VAL A 37 4.39 -9.22 -6.65
C VAL A 37 4.12 -8.38 -5.41
N MET A 38 3.94 -9.02 -4.24
CA MET A 38 3.78 -8.31 -2.97
C MET A 38 5.06 -7.52 -2.61
N LEU A 39 6.24 -8.11 -2.76
CA LEU A 39 7.51 -7.42 -2.48
C LEU A 39 7.76 -6.26 -3.45
N ALA A 40 7.48 -6.45 -4.74
CA ALA A 40 7.63 -5.40 -5.75
C ALA A 40 6.72 -4.20 -5.46
N THR A 41 5.44 -4.45 -5.16
CA THR A 41 4.46 -3.38 -4.84
C THR A 41 4.84 -2.62 -3.57
N CYS A 42 5.27 -3.32 -2.51
CA CYS A 42 5.76 -2.68 -1.29
C CYS A 42 7.04 -1.86 -1.52
N LEU A 43 7.97 -2.35 -2.35
CA LEU A 43 9.21 -1.64 -2.68
C LEU A 43 8.94 -0.37 -3.49
N ILE A 44 7.98 -0.41 -4.42
CA ILE A 44 7.55 0.74 -5.23
C ILE A 44 6.81 1.79 -4.37
N THR A 45 6.10 1.37 -3.33
CA THR A 45 5.31 2.26 -2.47
C THR A 45 6.18 3.32 -1.79
N GLY A 46 7.38 2.97 -1.33
CA GLY A 46 8.31 3.91 -0.68
C GLY A 46 8.71 5.10 -1.55
N PRO A 47 9.27 4.86 -2.75
CA PRO A 47 9.52 5.91 -3.74
C PRO A 47 8.28 6.72 -4.08
N LEU A 48 7.09 6.11 -4.22
CA LEU A 48 5.86 6.86 -4.50
C LEU A 48 5.50 7.84 -3.37
N ILE A 49 5.64 7.43 -2.12
CA ILE A 49 5.46 8.29 -0.94
C ILE A 49 6.48 9.44 -0.95
N TYR A 50 7.73 9.17 -1.34
CA TYR A 50 8.74 10.21 -1.47
C TYR A 50 8.43 11.18 -2.62
N LEU A 51 8.03 10.67 -3.80
CA LEU A 51 7.63 11.49 -4.94
C LEU A 51 6.43 12.39 -4.64
N LEU A 52 5.53 11.96 -3.75
CA LEU A 52 4.42 12.78 -3.25
C LEU A 52 4.89 14.08 -2.60
N ASN A 53 6.10 14.09 -2.03
CA ASN A 53 6.70 15.29 -1.46
C ASN A 53 7.31 16.20 -2.53
N LEU A 54 7.84 15.65 -3.62
CA LEU A 54 8.50 16.42 -4.68
C LEU A 54 7.52 17.06 -5.65
N VAL A 55 6.39 16.41 -5.91
CA VAL A 55 5.40 16.86 -6.88
C VAL A 55 4.49 17.92 -6.24
N SER A 56 4.67 19.18 -6.64
CA SER A 56 3.78 20.29 -6.27
C SER A 56 2.51 20.33 -7.10
N TYR A 57 1.40 20.80 -6.49
CA TYR A 57 0.02 20.98 -6.98
C TYR A 57 -0.14 21.23 -8.50
N SER A 58 -0.02 20.17 -9.30
CA SER A 58 -0.15 20.18 -10.76
C SER A 58 -0.74 18.85 -11.24
N LEU A 59 -0.98 18.71 -12.55
CA LEU A 59 -1.42 17.45 -13.18
C LEU A 59 -0.59 16.22 -12.77
N GLY A 60 0.67 16.42 -12.36
CA GLY A 60 1.55 15.36 -11.88
C GLY A 60 1.03 14.64 -10.63
N ILE A 61 0.29 15.31 -9.74
CA ILE A 61 -0.24 14.67 -8.53
C ILE A 61 -1.38 13.70 -8.85
N GLY A 62 -2.20 13.99 -9.86
CA GLY A 62 -3.23 13.09 -10.35
C GLY A 62 -2.64 11.80 -10.92
N ALA A 63 -1.60 11.91 -11.75
CA ALA A 63 -0.89 10.74 -12.27
C ALA A 63 -0.22 9.92 -11.16
N LEU A 64 0.37 10.59 -10.16
CA LEU A 64 0.99 9.91 -9.03
C LEU A 64 -0.05 9.17 -8.17
N LEU A 65 -1.20 9.80 -7.90
CA LEU A 65 -2.31 9.18 -7.17
C LEU A 65 -2.93 8.01 -7.93
N LEU A 66 -3.00 8.08 -9.27
CA LEU A 66 -3.36 6.92 -10.09
C LEU A 66 -2.38 5.78 -9.82
N ILE A 67 -1.07 6.01 -9.93
CA ILE A 67 -0.05 4.96 -9.72
C ILE A 67 -0.14 4.39 -8.30
N ILE A 68 -0.33 5.24 -7.29
CA ILE A 68 -0.52 4.80 -5.89
C ILE A 68 -1.76 3.92 -5.76
N GLY A 69 -2.88 4.31 -6.37
CA GLY A 69 -4.09 3.49 -6.43
C GLY A 69 -3.83 2.14 -7.08
N ILE A 70 -3.18 2.11 -8.24
CA ILE A 70 -2.78 0.87 -8.93
C ILE A 70 -1.99 -0.05 -8.00
N VAL A 71 -0.93 0.45 -7.37
CA VAL A 71 -0.07 -0.35 -6.48
C VAL A 71 -0.84 -0.87 -5.27
N MET A 72 -1.69 -0.03 -4.66
CA MET A 72 -2.50 -0.40 -3.50
C MET A 72 -3.49 -1.52 -3.82
N TYR A 73 -4.15 -1.42 -4.97
CA TYR A 73 -5.15 -2.39 -5.42
C TYR A 73 -4.56 -3.67 -6.04
N ILE A 74 -3.29 -3.69 -6.44
CA ILE A 74 -2.56 -4.94 -6.75
C ILE A 74 -2.15 -5.65 -5.45
N ARG A 75 -1.66 -4.90 -4.46
CA ARG A 75 -1.16 -5.44 -3.20
C ARG A 75 -2.25 -6.20 -2.43
N MET A 76 -3.48 -5.71 -2.44
CA MET A 76 -4.60 -6.30 -1.69
C MET A 76 -4.90 -7.75 -2.11
N PRO A 77 -5.30 -8.06 -3.36
CA PRO A 77 -5.61 -9.42 -3.80
C PRO A 77 -4.39 -10.34 -3.75
N THR A 78 -3.20 -9.79 -4.00
CA THR A 78 -1.93 -10.55 -3.92
C THR A 78 -1.67 -11.06 -2.50
N SER A 79 -1.87 -10.20 -1.49
CA SER A 79 -1.68 -10.57 -0.08
C SER A 79 -2.72 -11.59 0.36
N GLU A 80 -3.97 -11.43 -0.10
CA GLU A 80 -5.07 -12.36 0.17
C GLU A 80 -4.83 -13.75 -0.43
N ALA A 81 -4.40 -13.82 -1.69
CA ALA A 81 -4.06 -15.07 -2.36
C ALA A 81 -2.92 -15.82 -1.63
N TYR A 82 -1.90 -15.08 -1.18
CA TYR A 82 -0.80 -15.67 -0.40
C TYR A 82 -1.28 -16.25 0.93
N ILE A 83 -2.09 -15.49 1.69
CA ILE A 83 -2.60 -15.92 2.99
C ILE A 83 -3.51 -17.16 2.82
N ILE A 84 -4.40 -17.17 1.84
CA ILE A 84 -5.25 -18.34 1.54
C ILE A 84 -4.39 -19.55 1.21
N GLY A 85 -3.37 -19.39 0.37
CA GLY A 85 -2.48 -20.48 -0.05
C GLY A 85 -1.75 -21.14 1.12
N GLN A 86 -1.48 -20.40 2.18
CA GLN A 86 -0.82 -20.89 3.40
C GLN A 86 -1.80 -21.33 4.50
N THR A 87 -3.12 -21.14 4.30
CA THR A 87 -4.12 -21.35 5.34
C THR A 87 -4.95 -22.62 5.12
N PRO A 88 -5.01 -23.54 6.12
CA PRO A 88 -5.89 -24.70 6.08
C PRO A 88 -7.36 -24.28 5.95
N GLU A 89 -8.14 -25.01 5.15
CA GLU A 89 -9.53 -24.65 4.82
C GLU A 89 -10.40 -24.37 6.05
N HIS A 90 -10.26 -25.18 7.10
CA HIS A 90 -11.03 -25.06 8.35
C HIS A 90 -10.70 -23.81 9.20
N ARG A 91 -9.61 -23.07 8.91
CA ARG A 91 -9.22 -21.84 9.65
C ARG A 91 -9.20 -20.58 8.79
N ARG A 92 -9.62 -20.66 7.52
CA ARG A 92 -9.57 -19.52 6.59
C ARG A 92 -10.31 -18.29 7.12
N SER A 93 -11.51 -18.47 7.66
CA SER A 93 -12.31 -17.36 8.22
C SER A 93 -11.65 -16.70 9.43
N MET A 94 -11.05 -17.48 10.34
CA MET A 94 -10.32 -16.96 11.50
C MET A 94 -9.08 -16.16 11.07
N ILE A 95 -8.28 -16.70 10.16
CA ILE A 95 -7.06 -16.03 9.70
C ILE A 95 -7.39 -14.76 8.92
N TYR A 96 -8.45 -14.77 8.10
CA TYR A 96 -8.94 -13.55 7.47
C TYR A 96 -9.44 -12.52 8.47
N GLY A 97 -10.18 -12.95 9.50
CA GLY A 97 -10.61 -12.08 10.58
C GLY A 97 -9.42 -11.38 11.24
N ILE A 98 -8.37 -12.13 11.59
CA ILE A 98 -7.14 -11.58 12.18
C ILE A 98 -6.45 -10.63 11.20
N TYR A 99 -6.31 -11.00 9.92
CA TYR A 99 -5.67 -10.17 8.90
C TYR A 99 -6.37 -8.82 8.73
N TYR A 100 -7.70 -8.83 8.61
CA TYR A 100 -8.48 -7.60 8.46
C TYR A 100 -8.52 -6.77 9.75
N SER A 101 -8.69 -7.39 10.91
CA SER A 101 -8.64 -6.70 12.20
C SER A 101 -7.28 -6.03 12.40
N ALA A 102 -6.17 -6.75 12.20
CA ALA A 102 -4.83 -6.18 12.33
C ALA A 102 -4.58 -5.05 11.31
N GLY A 103 -5.11 -5.18 10.09
CA GLY A 103 -4.99 -4.14 9.06
C GLY A 103 -5.74 -2.87 9.41
N ILE A 104 -7.01 -2.98 9.84
CA ILE A 104 -7.85 -1.83 10.21
C ILE A 104 -7.36 -1.18 11.50
N GLU A 105 -7.12 -1.96 12.55
CA GLU A 105 -6.64 -1.45 13.84
C GLU A 105 -5.24 -0.85 13.71
N GLY A 106 -4.35 -1.52 12.97
CA GLY A 106 -3.02 -1.00 12.68
C GLY A 106 -3.08 0.34 11.96
N GLY A 107 -3.93 0.46 10.92
CA GLY A 107 -4.16 1.71 10.21
C GLY A 107 -4.76 2.80 11.10
N ALA A 108 -5.71 2.46 11.96
CA ALA A 108 -6.37 3.38 12.87
C ALA A 108 -5.43 3.95 13.93
N VAL A 109 -4.44 3.18 14.39
CA VAL A 109 -3.40 3.66 15.32
C VAL A 109 -2.30 4.42 14.58
N LEU A 110 -1.91 3.98 13.39
CA LEU A 110 -0.87 4.64 12.58
C LEU A 110 -1.30 6.03 12.11
N ALA A 111 -2.58 6.24 11.80
CA ALA A 111 -3.09 7.55 11.34
C ALA A 111 -2.85 8.70 12.33
N PRO A 112 -3.25 8.64 13.62
CA PRO A 112 -2.98 9.69 14.59
C PRO A 112 -1.49 9.82 14.93
N VAL A 113 -0.73 8.72 14.92
CA VAL A 113 0.73 8.77 15.09
C VAL A 113 1.35 9.59 13.95
N MET A 114 0.98 9.31 12.70
CA MET A 114 1.41 10.10 11.55
C MET A 114 0.96 11.56 11.66
N GLY A 115 -0.27 11.82 12.10
CA GLY A 115 -0.76 13.17 12.37
C GLY A 115 0.12 13.92 13.37
N TYR A 116 0.48 13.30 14.48
CA TYR A 116 1.38 13.86 15.48
C TYR A 116 2.79 14.17 14.91
N PHE A 117 3.33 13.30 14.07
CA PHE A 117 4.60 13.56 13.38
C PHE A 117 4.47 14.76 12.42
N ILE A 118 3.38 14.85 11.67
CA ILE A 118 3.11 15.96 10.75
C ILE A 118 2.99 17.28 11.51
N ASP A 119 2.28 17.29 12.65
CA ASP A 119 2.13 18.50 13.46
C ASP A 119 3.45 19.00 14.05
N ARG A 120 4.36 18.07 14.39
CA ARG A 120 5.63 18.39 15.07
C ARG A 120 6.80 18.67 14.13
N PHE A 121 6.92 17.90 13.05
CA PHE A 121 8.05 17.96 12.12
C PHE A 121 7.66 18.55 10.76
N GLY A 122 6.37 18.73 10.49
CA GLY A 122 5.84 19.14 9.19
C GLY A 122 5.59 17.94 8.26
N PHE A 123 4.91 18.23 7.17
CA PHE A 123 4.47 17.22 6.19
C PHE A 123 5.66 16.50 5.53
N TYR A 124 6.63 17.27 5.02
CA TYR A 124 7.76 16.77 4.23
C TYR A 124 8.62 15.70 4.92
N PRO A 125 9.19 15.95 6.11
CA PRO A 125 10.02 14.94 6.80
C PRO A 125 9.19 13.76 7.27
N SER A 126 7.94 13.96 7.67
CA SER A 126 7.07 12.88 8.17
C SER A 126 6.76 11.84 7.10
N PHE A 127 6.37 12.28 5.91
CA PHE A 127 6.13 11.37 4.78
C PHE A 127 7.43 10.75 4.25
N THR A 128 8.55 11.48 4.28
CA THR A 128 9.86 10.93 3.90
C THR A 128 10.28 9.79 4.83
N ILE A 129 10.15 9.98 6.15
CA ILE A 129 10.44 8.94 7.16
C ILE A 129 9.51 7.75 6.97
N ALA A 130 8.22 7.98 6.72
CA ALA A 130 7.26 6.90 6.44
C ALA A 130 7.64 6.09 5.20
N GLY A 131 8.03 6.77 4.11
CA GLY A 131 8.51 6.11 2.88
C GLY A 131 9.75 5.24 3.14
N ILE A 132 10.74 5.77 3.87
CA ILE A 132 11.95 5.02 4.25
C ILE A 132 11.59 3.81 5.12
N ALA A 133 10.73 4.00 6.13
CA ALA A 133 10.29 2.94 7.03
C ALA A 133 9.61 1.78 6.26
N VAL A 134 8.75 2.10 5.29
CA VAL A 134 8.11 1.11 4.41
C VAL A 134 9.16 0.34 3.60
N VAL A 135 10.14 1.02 3.00
CA VAL A 135 11.20 0.34 2.23
C VAL A 135 12.03 -0.56 3.13
N VAL A 136 12.47 -0.07 4.28
CA VAL A 136 13.28 -0.85 5.24
C VAL A 136 12.52 -2.08 5.71
N MET A 137 11.25 -1.93 6.09
CA MET A 137 10.41 -3.07 6.50
C MET A 137 10.19 -4.05 5.35
N THR A 138 10.00 -3.56 4.14
CA THR A 138 9.88 -4.41 2.95
C THR A 138 11.15 -5.21 2.71
N LEU A 139 12.32 -4.58 2.84
CA LEU A 139 13.61 -5.27 2.70
C LEU A 139 13.79 -6.34 3.76
N ILE A 140 13.48 -6.04 5.03
CA ILE A 140 13.52 -7.01 6.12
C ILE A 140 12.60 -8.20 5.82
N CYS A 141 11.35 -7.93 5.48
CA CYS A 141 10.38 -8.97 5.11
C CYS A 141 10.84 -9.77 3.88
N SER A 142 11.47 -9.13 2.90
CA SER A 142 11.99 -9.79 1.70
C SER A 142 13.06 -10.81 2.05
N VAL A 143 13.96 -10.49 2.99
CA VAL A 143 15.01 -11.40 3.45
C VAL A 143 14.41 -12.62 4.14
N PHE A 144 13.42 -12.42 5.01
CA PHE A 144 12.73 -13.53 5.70
C PHE A 144 11.90 -14.40 4.75
N LEU A 145 11.25 -13.80 3.76
CA LEU A 145 10.43 -14.50 2.77
C LEU A 145 11.28 -15.23 1.72
N TRP A 146 12.46 -14.71 1.39
CA TRP A 146 13.40 -15.39 0.49
C TRP A 146 13.97 -16.65 1.13
N GLY A 147 14.21 -16.64 2.45
CA GLY A 147 14.64 -17.82 3.21
C GLY A 147 13.59 -18.93 3.33
N ARG A 148 12.35 -18.69 2.90
CA ARG A 148 11.21 -19.64 2.90
C ARG A 148 10.74 -20.01 1.50
N ARG A 149 11.56 -19.74 0.47
CA ARG A 149 11.35 -20.30 -0.87
C ARG A 149 11.68 -21.79 -0.83
N ASP A 150 10.69 -22.58 -0.46
CA ASP A 150 10.58 -23.99 -0.86
C ASP A 150 10.00 -24.05 -2.28
#